data_AF-A0A3N1XQ61-F1
#
_entry.id   AF-A0A3N1XQ61-F1
#
_cell.length_a   1.000
_cell.length_b   1.000
_cell.length_c   1.000
_cell.angle_alpha   90.00
_cell.angle_beta   90.00
_cell.angle_gamma   90.00
#
_symmetry.space_group_name_H-M   'P 1'
#
loop_
_entity.id
_entity.type
_entity.pdbx_description
1 polymer ?
#
loop_
_entity_poly.entity_id
_entity_poly.type
_entity_poly.pdbx_seq_one_letter_code
_entity_poly.pdbx_strand_id
1 'polypeptide(L)'
;MLAAPSYSSKLGAYNDNSYARAQSDSSVGIDYMFVSCSAYYPSGSFIGSDNNSNPSGTKVLALSATVEAPDLFDFQVGSADSQHVYRTAGYNEVRHFLIWPE
;
A
#
# COMPACT_ATOMS: atom_id res chain seq x y z
N MET A 1 -17.22 -10.40 -23.08
CA MET A 1 -16.11 -10.88 -22.24
C MET A 1 -15.69 -9.69 -21.38
N LEU A 2 -15.76 -9.78 -20.05
CA LEU A 2 -15.23 -8.69 -19.21
C LEU A 2 -13.72 -8.63 -19.43
N ALA A 3 -13.18 -7.43 -19.59
CA ALA A 3 -11.73 -7.25 -19.74
C ALA A 3 -11.00 -7.78 -18.50
N ALA A 4 -9.81 -8.36 -18.70
CA ALA A 4 -8.97 -8.77 -17.59
C ALA A 4 -8.69 -7.56 -16.68
N PRO A 5 -8.76 -7.71 -15.35
CA PRO A 5 -8.45 -6.61 -14.43
C PRO A 5 -6.99 -6.19 -14.59
N SER A 6 -6.74 -4.88 -14.64
CA SER A 6 -5.41 -4.30 -14.45
C SER A 6 -5.27 -3.79 -13.01
N TYR A 7 -4.07 -3.88 -12.47
CA TYR A 7 -3.74 -3.51 -11.08
C TYR A 7 -2.63 -2.47 -11.07
N SER A 8 -2.68 -1.53 -10.12
CA SER A 8 -1.65 -0.51 -9.90
C SER A 8 -1.28 -0.46 -8.43
N SER A 9 0.02 -0.52 -8.14
CA SER A 9 0.58 -0.36 -6.79
C SER A 9 1.47 0.87 -6.74
N LYS A 10 1.40 1.64 -5.66
CA LYS A 10 2.27 2.80 -5.41
C LYS A 10 2.72 2.82 -3.96
N LEU A 11 3.95 3.29 -3.73
CA LEU A 11 4.51 3.56 -2.43
C LEU A 11 5.30 4.87 -2.50
N GLY A 12 5.17 5.70 -1.47
CA GLY A 12 5.95 6.91 -1.34
C GLY A 12 5.68 7.64 -0.04
N ALA A 13 6.46 8.70 0.20
CA ALA A 13 6.17 9.64 1.27
C ALA A 13 5.41 10.87 0.74
N TYR A 14 4.68 11.51 1.65
CA TYR A 14 3.76 12.60 1.35
C TYR A 14 3.84 13.67 2.44
N ASN A 15 3.34 14.88 2.13
CA ASN A 15 3.33 16.05 3.03
C ASN A 15 4.68 16.27 3.72
N ASP A 16 5.70 16.63 2.93
CA ASP A 16 7.07 16.87 3.41
C ASP A 16 7.65 15.69 4.23
N ASN A 17 7.34 14.47 3.76
CA ASN A 17 7.70 13.21 4.37
C ASN A 17 7.13 12.98 5.78
N SER A 18 6.01 13.61 6.13
CA SER A 18 5.33 13.36 7.41
C SER A 18 4.63 12.00 7.47
N TYR A 19 4.36 11.34 6.33
CA TYR A 19 3.88 9.96 6.32
C TYR A 19 4.27 9.18 5.07
N ALA A 20 4.31 7.86 5.21
CA ALA A 20 4.43 6.91 4.11
C ALA A 20 3.04 6.36 3.78
N ARG A 21 2.74 6.18 2.49
CA ARG A 21 1.47 5.57 2.06
C ARG A 21 1.68 4.59 0.93
N ALA A 22 1.19 3.38 1.15
CA ALA A 22 1.01 2.35 0.14
C ALA A 22 -0.41 2.45 -0.42
N GLN A 23 -0.57 2.53 -1.74
CA GLN A 23 -1.85 2.57 -2.43
C GLN A 23 -1.97 1.43 -3.45
N SER A 24 -3.13 0.79 -3.47
CA SER A 24 -3.50 -0.26 -4.41
C SER A 24 -4.77 0.15 -5.15
N ASP A 25 -4.80 0.02 -6.46
CA ASP A 25 -5.96 0.30 -7.31
C ASP A 25 -6.20 -0.83 -8.32
N SER A 26 -7.45 -1.06 -8.70
CA SER A 26 -7.84 -1.95 -9.80
C SER A 26 -8.80 -1.26 -10.77
N SER A 27 -8.73 -1.62 -12.05
CA SER A 27 -9.61 -1.09 -13.09
C SER A 27 -11.07 -1.53 -12.98
N VAL A 28 -11.34 -2.56 -12.16
CA VAL A 28 -12.68 -3.12 -11.90
C VAL A 28 -12.78 -3.55 -10.43
N GLY A 29 -14.00 -3.75 -9.93
CA GLY A 29 -14.19 -4.26 -8.58
C GLY A 29 -13.70 -5.71 -8.46
N ILE A 30 -12.78 -5.98 -7.53
CA ILE A 30 -12.16 -7.30 -7.34
C ILE A 30 -12.53 -7.97 -6.03
N ASP A 31 -12.31 -9.29 -5.93
CA ASP A 31 -12.73 -10.11 -4.80
C ASP A 31 -11.92 -9.85 -3.53
N TYR A 32 -10.61 -9.66 -3.69
CA TYR A 32 -9.74 -9.41 -2.57
C TYR A 32 -8.57 -8.51 -2.94
N MET A 33 -8.30 -7.56 -2.05
CA MET A 33 -7.17 -6.66 -2.07
C MET A 33 -6.59 -6.59 -0.66
N PHE A 34 -5.27 -6.71 -0.55
CA PHE A 34 -4.53 -6.44 0.67
C PHE A 34 -3.40 -5.47 0.35
N VAL A 35 -3.16 -4.53 1.26
CA VAL A 35 -2.05 -3.59 1.19
C VAL A 35 -1.42 -3.45 2.58
N SER A 36 -0.10 -3.48 2.65
CA SER A 36 0.66 -3.15 3.86
C SER A 36 1.67 -2.06 3.57
N CYS A 37 2.02 -1.30 4.61
CA CYS A 37 3.07 -0.28 4.57
C CYS A 37 3.88 -0.38 5.86
N SER A 38 5.20 -0.44 5.74
CA SER A 38 6.14 -0.28 6.84
C SER A 38 6.99 0.95 6.56
N ALA A 39 7.20 1.80 7.56
CA ALA A 39 7.94 3.04 7.41
C ALA A 39 9.12 3.12 8.37
N TYR A 40 10.18 3.79 7.94
CA TYR A 40 11.44 3.94 8.66
C TYR A 40 11.92 5.38 8.59
N TYR A 41 12.59 5.83 9.64
CA TYR A 41 13.30 7.10 9.68
C TYR A 41 14.52 7.07 8.72
N PRO A 42 15.12 8.22 8.37
CA PRO A 42 16.35 8.27 7.58
C PRO A 42 17.52 7.48 8.18
N SER A 43 17.52 7.27 9.50
CA SER A 43 18.48 6.42 10.20
C SER A 43 18.30 4.92 9.93
N GLY A 44 17.19 4.51 9.28
CA GLY A 44 16.75 3.13 9.15
C GLY A 44 15.97 2.60 10.36
N SER A 45 15.77 3.43 11.40
CA SER A 45 14.97 3.03 12.57
C SER A 45 13.50 2.92 12.23
N PHE A 46 12.81 1.89 12.73
CA PHE A 46 11.40 1.65 12.45
C PHE A 46 10.50 2.72 13.05
N ILE A 47 9.56 3.25 12.25
CA ILE A 47 8.52 4.19 12.67
C ILE A 47 7.28 3.40 13.10
N GLY A 48 6.80 2.54 12.21
CA GLY A 48 5.54 1.83 12.37
C GLY A 48 5.12 1.11 11.10
N SER A 49 4.01 0.38 11.21
CA SER A 49 3.39 -0.31 10.08
C SER A 49 1.87 -0.24 10.15
N ASP A 50 1.25 -0.25 8.98
CA ASP A 50 -0.19 -0.29 8.80
C ASP A 50 -0.54 -1.30 7.70
N ASN A 51 -1.76 -1.84 7.74
CA ASN A 51 -2.27 -2.69 6.69
C ASN A 51 -3.79 -2.59 6.56
N ASN A 52 -4.28 -2.90 5.36
CA ASN A 52 -5.70 -2.89 5.08
C ASN A 52 -6.06 -4.03 4.11
N SER A 53 -7.26 -4.57 4.28
CA SER A 53 -7.87 -5.51 3.34
C SER A 53 -9.37 -5.31 3.26
N ASN A 54 -9.96 -5.57 2.11
CA ASN A 54 -11.40 -5.49 1.96
C ASN A 54 -12.09 -6.64 2.71
N PRO A 55 -13.28 -6.40 3.31
CA PRO A 55 -14.05 -7.45 3.96
C PRO A 55 -14.53 -8.49 2.94
N SER A 56 -14.68 -9.74 3.40
CA SER A 56 -15.15 -10.84 2.57
C SER A 56 -16.51 -10.54 1.95
N GLY A 57 -16.69 -10.92 0.68
CA GLY A 57 -17.94 -10.73 -0.06
C GLY A 57 -18.17 -9.31 -0.60
N THR A 58 -17.26 -8.36 -0.34
CA THR A 58 -17.34 -7.00 -0.88
C THR A 58 -16.32 -6.79 -1.99
N LYS A 59 -16.78 -6.32 -3.15
CA LYS A 59 -15.88 -5.91 -4.24
C LYS A 59 -15.21 -4.58 -3.90
N VAL A 60 -13.92 -4.46 -4.20
CA VAL A 60 -13.13 -3.26 -3.92
C VAL A 60 -12.44 -2.74 -5.17
N LEU A 61 -12.34 -1.41 -5.30
CA LEU A 61 -11.61 -0.74 -6.38
C LEU A 61 -10.23 -0.24 -5.93
N ALA A 62 -10.10 0.17 -4.67
CA ALA A 62 -8.85 0.68 -4.14
C ALA A 62 -8.75 0.50 -2.61
N LEU A 63 -7.53 0.40 -2.11
CA LEU A 63 -7.18 0.41 -0.69
C LEU A 63 -5.88 1.17 -0.48
N SER A 64 -5.67 1.64 0.76
CA SER A 64 -4.36 2.14 1.19
C SER A 64 -4.05 1.75 2.63
N ALA A 65 -2.76 1.70 2.93
CA ALA A 65 -2.20 1.64 4.29
C ALA A 65 -1.25 2.82 4.47
N THR A 66 -1.31 3.48 5.63
CA THR A 66 -0.60 4.74 5.90
C THR A 66 0.11 4.67 7.24
N VAL A 67 1.38 5.08 7.26
CA VAL A 67 2.16 5.21 8.50
C VAL A 67 2.58 6.66 8.64
N GLU A 68 2.10 7.31 9.69
CA GLU A 68 2.46 8.68 10.04
C GLU A 68 3.73 8.68 10.91
N ALA A 69 4.67 9.56 10.58
CA ALA A 69 5.76 9.88 11.48
C ALA A 69 5.17 10.68 12.67
N PRO A 70 5.57 10.38 13.92
CA PRO A 70 5.12 11.13 15.08
C PRO A 70 5.36 12.63 14.91
N ASP A 71 4.37 13.44 15.26
CA ASP A 71 4.36 14.90 15.11
C ASP A 71 5.20 15.59 16.22
N LEU A 72 6.48 15.21 16.26
CA LEU A 72 7.51 15.80 17.09
C LEU A 72 8.57 16.35 16.12
N PHE A 73 9.04 17.58 16.37
CA PHE A 73 9.97 18.30 15.49
C PHE A 73 11.07 17.38 14.93
N ASP A 74 11.21 17.39 13.59
CA ASP A 74 12.26 16.74 12.78
C ASP A 74 12.15 15.22 12.53
N PHE A 75 11.04 14.57 12.87
CA PHE A 75 10.81 13.17 12.52
C PHE A 75 10.10 13.03 11.15
N GLN A 76 10.86 12.65 10.13
CA GLN A 76 10.38 12.40 8.76
C GLN A 76 10.51 10.92 8.39
N VAL A 77 9.67 10.46 7.47
CA VAL A 77 9.87 9.17 6.80
C VAL A 77 11.09 9.29 5.87
N GLY A 78 12.07 8.41 6.07
CA GLY A 78 13.24 8.29 5.21
C GLY A 78 13.15 7.14 4.21
N SER A 79 12.46 6.06 4.56
CA SER A 79 12.18 4.94 3.66
C SER A 79 10.92 4.18 4.06
N ALA A 80 10.43 3.33 3.14
CA ALA A 80 9.28 2.45 3.36
C ALA A 80 9.36 1.20 2.49
N ASP A 81 8.66 0.14 2.90
CA ASP A 81 8.34 -1.01 2.07
C ASP A 81 6.84 -1.35 2.12
N SER A 82 6.33 -1.98 1.07
CA SER A 82 4.93 -2.37 0.97
C SER A 82 4.72 -3.70 0.28
N GLN A 83 3.66 -4.40 0.69
CA GLN A 83 3.11 -5.55 -0.02
C GLN A 83 1.72 -5.20 -0.55
N HIS A 84 1.45 -5.59 -1.79
CA HIS A 84 0.15 -5.45 -2.43
C HIS A 84 -0.28 -6.80 -2.97
N VAL A 85 -1.50 -7.24 -2.65
CA VAL A 85 -2.08 -8.51 -3.12
C VAL A 85 -3.42 -8.23 -3.78
N TYR A 86 -3.64 -8.82 -4.95
CA TYR A 86 -4.88 -8.73 -5.71
C TYR A 86 -5.38 -10.14 -6.04
N ARG A 87 -6.65 -10.43 -5.77
CA ARG A 87 -7.32 -11.66 -6.22
C ARG A 87 -8.65 -11.34 -6.86
N THR A 88 -8.87 -11.96 -8.01
CA THR A 88 -10.13 -11.90 -8.75
C THR A 88 -10.48 -13.30 -9.23
N ALA A 89 -11.71 -13.75 -9.01
CA ALA A 89 -12.16 -15.07 -9.43
C ALA A 89 -11.94 -15.28 -10.94
N GLY A 90 -11.35 -16.42 -11.30
CA GLY A 90 -10.99 -16.75 -12.68
C GLY A 90 -9.65 -16.18 -13.17
N TYR A 91 -8.91 -15.47 -12.32
CA TYR A 91 -7.57 -14.95 -12.62
C TYR A 91 -6.55 -15.39 -11.57
N ASN A 92 -5.27 -15.42 -11.96
CA ASN A 92 -4.18 -15.67 -11.02
C ASN A 92 -4.07 -14.51 -10.02
N GLU A 93 -3.67 -14.84 -8.79
CA GLU A 93 -3.30 -13.83 -7.81
C GLU A 93 -2.10 -13.01 -8.31
N VAL A 94 -2.14 -11.70 -8.07
CA VAL A 94 -1.03 -10.79 -8.35
C VAL A 94 -0.47 -10.26 -7.04
N ARG A 95 0.86 -10.26 -6.93
CA ARG A 95 1.60 -9.71 -5.79
C ARG A 95 2.63 -8.70 -6.28
N HIS A 96 2.63 -7.52 -5.67
CA HIS A 96 3.70 -6.53 -5.85
C HIS A 96 4.36 -6.25 -4.50
N PHE A 97 5.67 -6.06 -4.53
CA PHE A 97 6.45 -5.58 -3.40
C PHE A 97 7.17 -4.32 -3.86
N LEU A 98 7.02 -3.24 -3.11
CA LEU A 98 7.65 -1.95 -3.43
C LEU A 98 8.56 -1.53 -2.27
N ILE A 99 9.59 -0.77 -2.61
CA ILE A 99 10.52 -0.13 -1.67
C ILE A 99 10.58 1.35 -2.07
N TRP A 100 10.64 2.24 -1.09
CA TRP A 100 10.80 3.68 -1.30
C TRP A 100 11.87 4.25 -0.36
N PRO A 101 12.73 5.18 -0.80
CA PRO A 101 12.99 5.47 -2.21
C PRO A 101 13.54 4.23 -2.93
N GLU A 102 13.22 4.08 -4.21
CA GLU A 102 13.64 2.94 -5.07
C GLU A 102 15.16 2.91 -5.29
#